data_AF-A0A545TU76-F1
#
_entry.id   AF-A0A545TU76-F1
#
_cell.length_a   1.000
_cell.length_b   1.000
_cell.length_c   1.000
_cell.angle_alpha   90.00
_cell.angle_beta   90.00
_cell.angle_gamma   90.00
#
_symmetry.space_group_name_H-M   'P 1'
#
loop_
_entity.id
_entity.type
_entity.pdbx_description
1 polymer ?
#
loop_
_entity_poly.entity_id
_entity_poly.type
_entity_poly.pdbx_seq_one_letter_code
_entity_poly.pdbx_strand_id
1 'polypeptide(L)' 'MSPETILALVQLGRFAIDAIEALHSGEKTEEEIAAEWQAVRLRLDSANALWEEAALETPAEI' A
#
# COMPACT_ATOMS: atom_id res chain seq x y z
N MET A 1 4.07 14.12 -6.56
CA MET A 1 3.75 12.92 -5.77
C MET A 1 3.84 13.30 -4.29
N SER A 2 2.77 13.11 -3.52
CA SER A 2 2.75 13.56 -2.12
C SER A 2 3.57 12.62 -1.22
N PRO A 3 4.09 13.10 -0.07
CA PRO A 3 4.77 12.27 0.93
C PRO A 3 3.94 11.05 1.36
N GLU A 4 2.61 11.19 1.41
CA GLU A 4 1.67 10.14 1.78
C GLU A 4 1.61 9.03 0.73
N THR A 5 1.64 9.37 -0.57
CA THR A 5 1.70 8.38 -1.65
C THR A 5 2.99 7.57 -1.58
N ILE A 6 4.13 8.22 -1.32
CA ILE A 6 5.43 7.54 -1.18
C ILE A 6 5.42 6.63 0.05
N LEU A 7 4.92 7.11 1.19
CA LEU A 7 4.83 6.33 2.41
C LEU A 7 3.95 5.09 2.24
N ALA A 8 2.82 5.20 1.54
CA ALA A 8 1.93 4.07 1.27
C ALA A 8 2.61 2.98 0.42
N LEU A 9 3.39 3.37 -0.59
CA LEU A 9 4.16 2.41 -1.41
C LEU A 9 5.27 1.71 -0.61
N VAL A 10 5.96 2.44 0.26
CA VAL A 10 6.97 1.84 1.16
C VAL A 10 6.31 0.85 2.13
N GLN A 11 5.16 1.21 2.70
CA GLN A 11 4.39 0.34 3.59
C GLN A 11 3.91 -0.93 2.88
N LEU A 12 3.49 -0.82 1.61
CA LEU A 12 3.14 -1.97 0.78
C LEU A 12 4.33 -2.93 0.62
N GLY A 13 5.48 -2.39 0.20
CA GLY A 13 6.69 -3.19 0.01
C GLY A 13 7.14 -3.87 1.30
N ARG A 14 7.06 -3.16 2.44
CA ARG A 14 7.39 -3.72 3.75
C ARG A 14 6.42 -4.84 4.15
N PHE A 15 5.12 -4.62 4.01
CA PHE A 15 4.10 -5.62 4.31
C PHE A 15 4.32 -6.91 3.50
N ALA A 16 4.63 -6.79 2.21
CA ALA A 16 4.86 -7.96 1.35
C ALA A 16 6.05 -8.80 1.83
N ILE A 17 7.15 -8.16 2.24
CA ILE A 17 8.34 -8.87 2.77
C ILE A 17 7.99 -9.58 4.09
N ASP A 18 7.40 -8.84 5.04
CA ASP A 18 7.06 -9.38 6.36
C ASP A 18 6.04 -10.54 6.25
N ALA A 19 5.08 -10.44 5.32
CA ALA A 19 4.09 -11.49 5.06
C ALA A 19 4.71 -12.78 4.51
N ILE A 20 5.67 -12.67 3.58
CA ILE A 20 6.38 -13.84 3.03
C ILE A 20 7.18 -14.54 4.13
N GLU A 21 7.89 -13.77 4.97
CA GLU A 21 8.67 -14.32 6.08
C GLU A 21 7.77 -15.01 7.11
N ALA A 22 6.64 -14.40 7.46
CA ALA A 22 5.69 -14.96 8.42
C ALA A 22 5.03 -16.27 7.92
N LEU A 23 4.68 -16.35 6.63
CA LEU A 23 4.17 -17.58 6.02
C LEU A 23 5.25 -18.67 5.97
N HIS A 24 6.48 -18.31 5.59
CA HIS A 24 7.57 -19.28 5.45
C HIS A 24 8.00 -19.87 6.80
N SER A 25 8.01 -19.04 7.85
CA SER A 25 8.35 -19.47 9.21
C SER A 25 7.20 -20.21 9.91
N GLY A 26 5.98 -20.16 9.35
CA GLY A 26 4.78 -20.69 9.99
C GLY A 26 4.28 -19.85 11.17
N GLU A 27 4.77 -18.61 11.31
CA GLU A 27 4.33 -17.65 12.33
C GLU A 27 2.86 -17.25 12.12
N LYS A 28 2.44 -17.12 10.85
CA LYS A 28 1.08 -16.74 10.47
C LYS A 28 0.51 -17.63 9.38
N THR A 29 -0.81 -17.75 9.37
CA THR A 29 -1.54 -18.38 8.26
C THR A 29 -1.87 -17.39 7.14
N GLU A 30 -2.28 -17.91 5.99
CA GLU A 30 -2.76 -17.09 4.88
C GLU A 30 -3.98 -16.24 5.29
N GLU A 31 -4.91 -16.76 6.11
CA GLU A 31 -6.05 -15.98 6.60
C GLU A 31 -5.62 -14.79 7.47
N GLU A 32 -4.63 -14.97 8.34
CA GLU A 32 -4.14 -13.89 9.20
C GLU A 32 -3.47 -12.78 8.38
N ILE A 33 -2.65 -13.14 7.39
CA ILE A 33 -2.06 -12.19 6.44
C ILE A 33 -3.14 -11.48 5.62
N ALA A 34 -4.16 -12.21 5.16
CA ALA A 34 -5.26 -11.62 4.39
C ALA A 34 -6.08 -10.60 5.21
N ALA A 35 -6.22 -10.82 6.52
CA ALA A 35 -6.86 -9.87 7.41
C ALA A 35 -6.03 -8.58 7.56
N GLU A 36 -4.71 -8.70 7.73
CA GLU A 36 -3.79 -7.55 7.82
C GLU A 36 -3.72 -6.77 6.51
N TRP A 37 -3.78 -7.48 5.37
CA TRP A 37 -3.81 -6.88 4.04
C TRP A 37 -4.97 -5.89 3.88
N GLN A 38 -6.14 -6.14 4.46
CA GLN A 38 -7.27 -5.22 4.34
C GLN A 38 -6.96 -3.82 4.89
N ALA A 39 -6.20 -3.74 5.98
CA ALA A 39 -5.79 -2.45 6.56
C ALA A 39 -4.76 -1.72 5.70
N VAL A 40 -3.82 -2.47 5.10
CA VAL A 40 -2.80 -1.93 4.19
C VAL A 40 -3.45 -1.45 2.88
N ARG A 41 -4.38 -2.23 2.33
CA ARG A 41 -5.13 -1.91 1.12
C ARG A 41 -5.90 -0.60 1.23
N LEU A 42 -6.55 -0.34 2.37
CA LEU A 42 -7.29 0.91 2.57
C LEU A 42 -6.37 2.15 2.47
N ARG A 43 -5.14 2.06 2.98
CA ARG A 43 -4.15 3.14 2.87
C ARG A 43 -3.66 3.33 1.43
N LEU A 44 -3.51 2.24 0.69
CA LEU A 44 -3.20 2.28 -0.74
C LEU A 44 -4.32 2.93 -1.55
N ASP A 45 -5.57 2.56 -1.30
CA ASP A 45 -6.73 3.13 -1.98
C ASP A 45 -6.79 4.65 -1.73
N SER A 46 -6.54 5.09 -0.49
CA SER A 46 -6.45 6.52 -0.16
C SER A 46 -5.27 7.22 -0.84
N ALA A 47 -4.10 6.60 -0.89
CA ALA A 47 -2.92 7.15 -1.55
C ALA A 47 -3.09 7.22 -3.08
N ASN A 48 -3.83 6.28 -3.67
CA ASN A 48 -4.18 6.27 -5.08
C ASN A 48 -5.17 7.41 -5.40
N ALA A 49 -6.18 7.63 -4.58
CA ALA A 49 -7.12 8.75 -4.74
C ALA A 49 -6.38 10.10 -4.71
N LEU A 50 -5.44 10.28 -3.77
CA LEU A 50 -4.60 11.49 -3.70
C LEU A 50 -3.70 11.64 -4.94
N TRP A 51 -3.22 10.54 -5.51
CA TRP A 51 -2.42 10.58 -6.73
C TRP A 51 -3.29 10.95 -7.95
N GLU A 52 -4.46 10.34 -8.10
CA GLU A 52 -5.41 10.66 -9.17
C GLU A 52 -5.87 12.13 -9.09
N GLU A 53 -6.19 12.62 -7.89
CA GLU A 53 -6.54 14.03 -7.66
C GLU A 53 -5.39 14.96 -8.04
N ALA A 54 -4.16 14.67 -7.58
CA ALA A 54 -2.99 15.46 -7.95
C ALA A 54 -2.72 15.44 -9.47
N ALA A 55 -3.02 14.34 -10.16
CA ALA A 55 -2.88 14.23 -11.61
C ALA A 55 -3.91 15.08 -12.36
N LEU A 56 -5.11 15.29 -11.79
CA LEU A 56 -6.16 16.15 -12.35
C LEU A 56 -5.90 17.65 -12.07
N GLU A 57 -5.27 17.98 -10.94
CA GLU A 57 -4.93 19.35 -10.52
C GLU A 57 -3.73 19.94 -11.29
N THR A 58 -2.86 19.11 -11.83
CA THR A 58 -1.89 19.54 -12.86
C THR A 58 -2.52 19.44 -14.23
N PRO A 59 -2.92 20.55 -14.88
CA PRO A 59 -3.17 20.49 -16.32
C PRO A 59 -1.89 19.96 -16.95
N ALA A 60 -2.01 19.03 -17.90
CA ALA A 60 -0.92 18.76 -18.81
C ALA A 60 -0.51 20.13 -19.40
N GLU A 61 0.62 20.67 -18.98
CA GLU A 61 1.27 21.75 -19.71
C GLU A 61 1.71 21.14 -21.05
N ILE A 62 0.78 21.26 -22.01
CA ILE A 62 0.91 21.24 -23.48
C ILE A 62 1.74 20.11 -24.09
#